data_AF-E0N8W2-F1
#
_entry.id   AF-E0N8W2-F1
#
_cell.length_a   1.000
_cell.length_b   1.000
_cell.length_c   1.000
_cell.angle_alpha   90.00
_cell.angle_beta   90.00
_cell.angle_gamma   90.00
#
_symmetry.space_group_name_H-M   'P 1'
#
loop_
_entity.id
_entity.type
_entity.pdbx_description
1 polymer ?
#
loop_
_entity_poly.entity_id
_entity_poly.type
_entity_poly.pdbx_seq_one_letter_code
_entity_poly.pdbx_strand_id
1 'polypeptide(L)'
;MKTTGLRPSILPLPIRLIPPEKNGDYAFLLHLLKSLKPSGKGAIILPHGVLFRGNAEARIRTELLNLDLIKGIIGLPANLFYGTGIPACIIVIDKEHAQTAQFAEEGTNQVISGGSVFMIDASRGFIKDGNKNRLREQDIHKIIDTSTNLVTAVWCI
;
A
#
# COMPACT_ATOMS: atom_id res chain seq x y z
N MET A 1 12.79 8.89 -41.46
CA MET A 1 12.74 7.43 -41.26
C MET A 1 13.08 7.15 -39.80
N LYS A 2 12.06 6.84 -38.99
CA LYS A 2 12.00 6.33 -37.60
C LYS A 2 12.83 7.00 -36.50
N THR A 3 12.15 7.82 -35.70
CA THR A 3 12.45 8.11 -34.29
C THR A 3 12.37 6.81 -33.47
N THR A 4 13.44 6.46 -32.76
CA THR A 4 13.51 5.33 -31.81
C THR A 4 14.28 5.81 -30.58
N GLY A 5 13.85 5.67 -29.33
CA GLY A 5 12.60 5.18 -28.78
C GLY A 5 12.45 5.79 -27.38
N LEU A 6 11.26 6.31 -27.10
CA LEU A 6 10.83 6.86 -25.82
C LEU A 6 11.09 5.84 -24.68
N ARG A 7 11.78 6.26 -23.62
CA ARG A 7 11.61 5.66 -22.27
C ARG A 7 11.15 6.71 -21.25
N PRO A 8 9.88 7.14 -21.26
CA PRO A 8 9.27 7.76 -20.10
C PRO A 8 8.57 6.67 -19.28
N SER A 9 9.32 5.82 -18.58
CA SER A 9 8.75 4.83 -17.64
C SER A 9 8.85 5.29 -16.18
N ILE A 10 8.79 6.59 -15.96
CA ILE A 10 8.40 7.13 -14.66
C ILE A 10 6.91 7.37 -14.84
N LEU A 11 6.05 6.56 -14.22
CA LEU A 11 4.62 6.85 -14.12
C LEU A 11 4.49 8.38 -13.94
N PRO A 12 3.91 9.11 -14.91
CA PRO A 12 3.52 10.48 -14.66
C PRO A 12 2.40 10.35 -13.62
N LEU A 13 2.76 10.36 -12.33
CA LEU A 13 1.78 10.47 -11.27
C LEU A 13 1.04 11.77 -11.57
N PRO A 14 -0.24 11.71 -11.98
CA PRO A 14 -0.95 12.89 -12.41
C PRO A 14 -1.02 13.81 -11.19
N ILE A 15 -0.52 15.04 -11.35
CA ILE A 15 -0.71 16.13 -10.40
C ILE A 15 -0.22 15.78 -8.96
N ARG A 16 1.11 15.88 -8.76
CA ARG A 16 1.82 15.98 -7.47
C ARG A 16 1.00 15.56 -6.24
N LEU A 17 1.06 14.28 -5.89
CA LEU A 17 0.66 13.78 -4.57
C LEU A 17 1.56 14.43 -3.51
N ILE A 18 1.12 15.56 -2.94
CA ILE A 18 1.87 16.31 -1.94
C ILE A 18 1.41 15.84 -0.56
N PRO A 19 2.28 15.17 0.22
CA PRO A 19 1.95 14.80 1.59
C PRO A 19 1.76 16.06 2.46
N PRO A 20 0.92 15.99 3.50
CA PRO A 20 0.74 17.12 4.41
C PRO A 20 2.04 17.46 5.16
N GLU A 21 2.34 18.74 5.33
CA GLU A 21 3.59 19.22 5.97
C GLU A 21 3.75 18.72 7.41
N LYS A 22 2.64 18.50 8.12
CA LYS A 22 2.62 18.14 9.55
C LYS A 22 2.56 16.64 9.80
N ASN A 23 2.51 15.80 8.76
CA ASN A 23 2.49 14.34 8.92
C ASN A 23 3.27 13.63 7.80
N GLY A 24 4.36 12.97 8.18
CA GLY A 24 5.29 12.31 7.26
C GLY A 24 4.86 10.93 6.77
N ASP A 25 3.79 10.33 7.30
CA ASP A 25 3.44 8.93 6.99
C ASP A 25 3.30 8.68 5.48
N TYR A 26 2.53 9.53 4.79
CA TYR A 26 2.38 9.45 3.34
C TYR A 26 3.61 9.89 2.57
N ALA A 27 4.46 10.74 3.15
CA ALA A 27 5.73 11.11 2.52
C ALA A 27 6.65 9.89 2.40
N PHE A 28 6.74 9.07 3.45
CA PHE A 28 7.51 7.82 3.41
C PHE A 28 6.90 6.77 2.48
N LEU A 29 5.58 6.63 2.44
CA LEU A 29 4.90 5.74 1.49
C LEU A 29 5.19 6.13 0.03
N LEU A 30 5.06 7.42 -0.29
CA LEU A 30 5.33 7.93 -1.64
C LEU A 30 6.83 7.83 -1.98
N HIS A 31 7.71 8.03 -1.01
CA HIS A 31 9.15 7.82 -1.19
C HIS A 31 9.48 6.37 -1.54
N LEU A 32 8.91 5.39 -0.80
CA LEU A 32 9.06 3.97 -1.12
C LEU A 32 8.58 3.67 -2.55
N LEU A 33 7.37 4.12 -2.90
CA LEU A 33 6.80 3.93 -4.25
C LEU A 33 7.68 4.49 -5.35
N LYS A 34 8.29 5.66 -5.11
CA LYS A 34 9.21 6.31 -6.05
C LYS A 34 10.51 5.52 -6.21
N SER A 35 11.02 4.95 -5.13
CA SER A 35 12.27 4.18 -5.09
C SER A 35 12.14 2.78 -5.69
N LEU A 36 10.94 2.20 -5.73
CA LEU A 36 10.69 0.90 -6.36
C LEU A 36 10.86 0.95 -7.88
N LYS A 37 11.51 -0.08 -8.45
CA LYS A 37 11.52 -0.35 -9.89
C LYS A 37 10.09 -0.56 -10.40
N PRO A 38 9.79 -0.37 -11.70
CA PRO A 38 8.47 -0.65 -12.25
C PRO A 38 7.95 -2.06 -11.94
N SER A 39 8.81 -3.09 -11.98
CA SER A 39 8.45 -4.46 -11.59
C SER A 39 8.58 -4.75 -10.08
N GLY A 40 8.77 -3.71 -9.27
CA GLY A 40 9.07 -3.84 -7.85
C GLY A 40 7.82 -4.11 -7.01
N LYS A 41 7.98 -4.94 -5.98
CA LYS A 41 7.02 -5.09 -4.89
C LYS A 41 7.66 -4.58 -3.61
N GLY A 42 6.83 -4.13 -2.66
CA GLY A 42 7.32 -3.59 -1.41
C GLY A 42 6.30 -3.69 -0.30
N ALA A 43 6.74 -3.44 0.93
CA ALA A 43 5.86 -3.33 2.07
C ALA A 43 6.39 -2.23 3.01
N ILE A 44 5.48 -1.53 3.69
CA ILE A 44 5.83 -0.52 4.68
C ILE A 44 4.90 -0.61 5.89
N ILE A 45 5.46 -0.44 7.08
CA ILE A 45 4.71 -0.36 8.33
C ILE A 45 4.38 1.12 8.59
N LEU A 46 3.09 1.42 8.79
CA LEU A 46 2.60 2.76 9.08
C LEU A 46 1.55 2.71 10.20
N PRO A 47 1.34 3.79 10.97
CA PRO A 47 0.25 3.87 11.93
C PRO A 47 -1.11 3.72 11.25
N HIS A 48 -2.11 3.15 11.93
CA HIS A 48 -3.47 2.98 11.38
C HIS A 48 -4.11 4.27 10.84
N GLY A 49 -3.66 5.44 11.32
CA GLY A 49 -4.15 6.74 10.85
C GLY A 49 -4.10 6.90 9.33
N VAL A 50 -3.13 6.28 8.63
CA VAL A 50 -3.06 6.36 7.15
C VAL A 50 -4.30 5.78 6.47
N LEU A 51 -5.01 4.86 7.13
CA LEU A 51 -6.19 4.19 6.55
C LEU A 51 -7.42 5.10 6.53
N PHE A 52 -7.51 6.09 7.41
CA PHE A 52 -8.75 6.85 7.63
C PHE A 52 -8.59 8.37 7.75
N ARG A 53 -7.36 8.90 7.88
CA ARG A 53 -7.16 10.35 7.88
C ARG A 53 -7.63 10.95 6.55
N GLY A 54 -8.24 12.14 6.67
CA GLY A 54 -8.94 12.86 5.60
C GLY A 54 -8.05 13.78 4.77
N ASN A 55 -8.65 14.77 4.12
CA ASN A 55 -7.98 15.86 3.39
C ASN A 55 -6.99 15.35 2.33
N ALA A 56 -5.76 15.88 2.33
CA ALA A 56 -4.71 15.49 1.40
C ALA A 56 -4.40 13.99 1.46
N GLU A 57 -4.40 13.38 2.64
CA GLU A 57 -4.13 11.95 2.80
C GLU A 57 -5.22 11.08 2.18
N ALA A 58 -6.50 11.47 2.31
CA ALA A 58 -7.59 10.77 1.64
C ALA A 58 -7.47 10.83 0.11
N ARG A 59 -7.08 11.99 -0.44
CA ARG A 59 -6.83 12.13 -1.88
C ARG A 59 -5.69 11.21 -2.33
N ILE A 60 -4.58 11.22 -1.61
CA ILE A 60 -3.44 10.33 -1.93
C ILE A 60 -3.86 8.87 -1.86
N ARG A 61 -4.59 8.46 -0.81
CA ARG A 61 -5.10 7.09 -0.67
C ARG A 61 -5.97 6.67 -1.86
N THR A 62 -6.92 7.51 -2.25
CA THR A 62 -7.81 7.25 -3.39
C THR A 62 -7.00 7.06 -4.68
N GLU A 63 -6.03 7.94 -4.96
CA GLU A 63 -5.20 7.81 -6.15
C GLU A 63 -4.35 6.54 -6.15
N LEU A 64 -3.75 6.18 -5.01
CA LEU A 64 -2.96 4.94 -4.91
C LEU A 64 -3.82 3.68 -5.11
N LEU A 65 -5.08 3.71 -4.70
CA LEU A 65 -6.03 2.62 -4.92
C LEU A 65 -6.50 2.57 -6.38
N ASN A 66 -6.80 3.72 -6.98
CA ASN A 66 -7.22 3.80 -8.39
C ASN A 66 -6.12 3.31 -9.34
N LEU A 67 -4.84 3.55 -8.99
CA LEU A 67 -3.69 3.06 -9.75
C LEU A 67 -3.35 1.58 -9.46
N ASP A 68 -4.11 0.91 -8.60
CA ASP A 68 -3.86 -0.47 -8.14
C ASP A 68 -2.44 -0.67 -7.57
N LEU A 69 -1.88 0.38 -6.95
CA LEU A 69 -0.53 0.33 -6.36
C LEU A 69 -0.54 -0.36 -4.99
N ILE A 70 -1.65 -0.28 -4.26
CA ILE A 70 -1.82 -0.94 -2.97
C ILE A 70 -2.48 -2.30 -3.21
N LYS A 71 -1.70 -3.37 -3.05
CA LYS A 71 -2.21 -4.73 -3.25
C LYS A 71 -2.95 -5.27 -2.03
N GLY A 72 -2.54 -4.86 -0.83
CA GLY A 72 -3.14 -5.33 0.39
C GLY A 72 -2.77 -4.55 1.64
N ILE A 73 -3.56 -4.77 2.69
CA ILE A 73 -3.41 -4.12 3.99
C ILE A 73 -3.48 -5.19 5.08
N ILE A 74 -2.52 -5.18 6.00
CA ILE A 74 -2.47 -6.11 7.14
C ILE A 74 -2.49 -5.29 8.42
N GLY A 75 -3.59 -5.32 9.16
CA GLY A 75 -3.71 -4.69 10.48
C GLY A 75 -2.95 -5.50 11.53
N LEU A 76 -2.10 -4.86 12.32
CA LEU A 76 -1.29 -5.50 13.34
C LEU A 76 -1.86 -5.30 14.75
N PRO A 77 -1.46 -6.12 15.74
CA PRO A 77 -1.78 -5.88 17.14
C PRO A 77 -1.37 -4.48 17.63
N ALA A 78 -2.18 -3.89 18.51
CA ALA A 78 -1.81 -2.71 19.26
C ALA A 78 -0.59 -2.99 20.16
N ASN A 79 0.09 -1.95 20.66
CA ASN A 79 1.24 -2.09 21.57
C ASN A 79 2.37 -3.02 21.06
N LEU A 80 2.50 -3.20 19.75
CA LEU A 80 3.52 -4.08 19.16
C LEU A 80 4.91 -3.41 19.12
N PHE A 81 4.95 -2.10 18.88
CA PHE A 81 6.19 -1.34 18.71
C PHE A 81 6.64 -0.66 20.01
N TYR A 82 7.93 -0.38 20.12
CA TYR A 82 8.47 0.40 21.24
C TYR A 82 8.08 1.87 21.13
N GLY A 83 7.87 2.53 22.27
CA GLY A 83 7.64 3.98 22.32
C GLY A 83 6.25 4.44 21.92
N THR A 84 5.34 3.54 21.53
CA THR A 84 3.95 3.89 21.24
C THR A 84 2.99 2.69 21.38
N GLY A 85 1.79 2.95 21.91
CA GLY A 85 0.70 1.96 21.93
C GLY A 85 -0.16 1.97 20.66
N ILE A 86 0.12 2.88 19.73
CA ILE A 86 -0.68 3.08 18.52
C ILE A 86 -0.65 1.82 17.66
N PRO A 87 -1.82 1.28 17.26
CA PRO A 87 -1.89 0.20 16.27
C PRO A 87 -1.30 0.61 14.92
N ALA A 88 -0.60 -0.30 14.28
CA ALA A 88 0.00 -0.10 12.97
C ALA A 88 -0.52 -1.13 11.97
N CYS A 89 -0.36 -0.83 10.69
CA CYS A 89 -0.66 -1.73 9.60
C CYS A 89 0.55 -1.86 8.67
N ILE A 90 0.62 -2.98 7.95
CA ILE A 90 1.50 -3.16 6.80
C ILE A 90 0.71 -2.80 5.55
N ILE A 91 1.21 -1.88 4.74
CA ILE A 91 0.72 -1.62 3.39
C ILE A 91 1.60 -2.41 2.42
N VAL A 92 0.97 -3.32 1.67
CA VAL A 92 1.61 -4.15 0.65
C VAL A 92 1.45 -3.46 -0.70
N ILE A 93 2.54 -3.31 -1.42
CA ILE A 93 2.63 -2.58 -2.69
C ILE A 93 3.03 -3.56 -3.80
N ASP A 94 2.31 -3.49 -4.92
CA ASP A 94 2.68 -4.17 -6.15
C ASP A 94 2.71 -3.16 -7.30
N LYS A 95 3.91 -2.78 -7.76
CA LYS A 95 4.08 -1.83 -8.86
C LYS A 95 4.09 -2.51 -10.23
N GLU A 96 4.38 -3.82 -10.27
CA GLU A 96 4.47 -4.59 -11.51
C GLU A 96 3.11 -4.72 -12.19
N HIS A 97 2.07 -4.94 -11.37
CA HIS A 97 0.71 -5.13 -11.81
C HIS A 97 -0.19 -3.92 -11.56
N ALA A 98 0.40 -2.83 -11.06
CA ALA A 98 -0.29 -1.55 -10.98
C ALA A 98 -0.87 -1.24 -12.35
N GLN A 99 -2.13 -0.82 -12.38
CA GLN A 99 -2.74 -0.41 -13.63
C GLN A 99 -1.84 0.69 -14.18
N THR A 100 -1.26 0.45 -15.37
CA THR A 100 -0.82 1.58 -16.18
C THR A 100 -2.10 2.38 -16.30
N ALA A 101 -2.16 3.54 -15.65
CA ALA A 101 -3.12 4.54 -16.07
C ALA A 101 -2.81 4.74 -17.55
N GLN A 102 -3.48 3.96 -18.40
CA GLN A 102 -3.84 4.38 -19.72
C GLN A 102 -4.60 5.65 -19.40
N PHE A 103 -3.87 6.75 -19.46
CA PHE A 103 -4.40 8.07 -19.31
C PHE A 103 -5.64 8.09 -20.19
N ALA A 104 -6.80 8.12 -19.55
CA ALA A 104 -7.99 8.59 -20.23
C ALA A 104 -7.56 9.89 -20.88
N GLU A 105 -7.46 9.87 -22.22
CA GLU A 105 -7.27 11.08 -22.99
C GLU A 105 -8.28 12.11 -22.47
N GLU A 106 -7.81 13.36 -22.36
CA GLU A 106 -8.59 14.49 -21.85
C GLU A 106 -10.04 14.41 -22.36
N GLY A 107 -10.98 14.08 -21.46
CA GLY A 107 -12.41 14.06 -21.78
C GLY A 107 -13.17 12.75 -21.53
N THR A 108 -12.52 11.64 -21.15
CA THR A 108 -13.26 10.44 -20.71
C THR A 108 -13.18 10.24 -19.20
N ASN A 109 -14.27 10.56 -18.50
CA ASN A 109 -14.51 10.11 -17.12
C ASN A 109 -14.75 8.59 -17.13
N GLN A 110 -13.71 7.80 -17.41
CA GLN A 110 -13.73 6.37 -17.15
C GLN A 110 -12.97 6.15 -15.85
N VAL A 111 -13.75 6.03 -14.78
CA VAL A 111 -13.30 5.41 -13.53
C VAL A 111 -12.98 3.96 -13.88
N ILE A 112 -11.73 3.68 -14.26
CA ILE A 112 -11.27 2.31 -14.35
C ILE A 112 -11.27 1.82 -12.90
N SER A 113 -12.15 0.88 -12.58
CA SER A 113 -12.27 0.33 -11.24
C SER A 113 -10.91 -0.26 -10.86
N GLY A 114 -10.27 0.35 -9.85
CA GLY A 114 -9.03 -0.12 -9.26
C GLY A 114 -9.16 -1.58 -8.82
N GLY A 115 -8.07 -2.31 -8.88
CA GLY A 115 -8.04 -3.72 -8.51
C GLY A 115 -8.53 -3.98 -7.09
N SER A 116 -8.84 -5.25 -6.81
CA SER A 116 -9.23 -5.68 -5.47
C SER A 116 -8.05 -5.62 -4.51
N VAL A 117 -8.25 -4.95 -3.36
CA VAL A 117 -7.27 -4.91 -2.26
C VAL A 117 -7.63 -5.97 -1.23
N PHE A 118 -6.68 -6.84 -0.88
CA PHE A 118 -6.91 -7.78 0.21
C PHE A 118 -6.71 -7.11 1.58
N MET A 119 -7.49 -7.52 2.57
CA MET A 119 -7.34 -7.03 3.95
C MET A 119 -7.23 -8.20 4.92
N ILE A 120 -6.24 -8.14 5.81
CA ILE A 120 -6.03 -9.11 6.88
C ILE A 120 -6.06 -8.37 8.22
N ASP A 121 -6.96 -8.78 9.12
CA ASP A 121 -6.95 -8.32 10.51
C ASP A 121 -6.20 -9.32 11.40
N ALA A 122 -4.96 -8.98 11.76
CA ALA A 122 -4.14 -9.76 12.68
C ALA A 122 -4.13 -9.17 14.11
N SER A 123 -5.01 -8.22 14.42
CA SER A 123 -5.01 -7.47 15.69
C SER A 123 -5.11 -8.35 16.94
N ARG A 124 -5.65 -9.58 16.81
CA ARG A 124 -5.86 -10.54 17.90
C ARG A 124 -4.79 -11.63 17.99
N GLY A 125 -3.91 -11.76 17.00
CA GLY A 125 -2.87 -12.80 16.97
C GLY A 125 -1.61 -12.33 17.67
N PHE A 126 -1.55 -12.42 19.00
CA PHE A 126 -0.35 -12.04 19.76
C PHE A 126 -0.29 -12.73 21.13
N ILE A 127 0.86 -12.60 21.78
CA ILE A 127 1.03 -12.85 23.22
C ILE A 127 1.36 -11.54 23.94
N LYS A 128 0.84 -11.38 25.16
CA LYS A 128 1.19 -10.25 26.02
C LYS A 128 2.62 -10.43 26.52
N ASP A 129 3.43 -9.38 26.41
CA ASP A 129 4.84 -9.37 26.79
C ASP A 129 5.15 -8.08 27.57
N GLY A 130 4.86 -8.12 28.87
CA GLY A 130 4.86 -6.95 29.73
C GLY A 130 3.92 -5.86 29.19
N ASN A 131 4.44 -4.65 29.01
CA ASN A 131 3.67 -3.53 28.47
C ASN A 131 3.42 -3.62 26.95
N LYS A 132 4.05 -4.57 26.26
CA LYS A 132 3.93 -4.74 24.81
C LYS A 132 3.14 -5.99 24.47
N ASN A 133 2.76 -6.08 23.20
CA ASN A 133 2.31 -7.31 22.57
C ASN A 133 3.43 -7.82 21.67
N ARG A 134 3.55 -9.13 21.53
CA ARG A 134 4.53 -9.78 20.65
C ARG A 134 3.82 -10.74 19.72
N LEU A 135 4.17 -10.68 18.43
CA LEU A 135 3.76 -11.71 17.48
C LEU A 135 4.51 -13.00 17.79
N ARG A 136 3.78 -14.11 17.98
CA ARG A 136 4.40 -15.43 18.04
C ARG A 136 4.70 -15.91 16.62
N GLU A 137 5.59 -16.87 16.50
CA GLU A 137 5.93 -17.49 15.22
C GLU A 137 4.69 -18.02 14.49
N GLN A 138 3.78 -18.69 15.19
CA GLN A 138 2.49 -19.15 14.63
C GLN A 138 1.60 -18.01 14.10
N ASP A 139 1.63 -16.83 14.75
CA ASP A 139 0.82 -15.69 14.32
C ASP A 139 1.42 -15.09 13.04
N ILE A 140 2.75 -15.03 12.95
CA ILE A 140 3.49 -14.59 11.75
C ILE A 140 3.20 -15.53 10.58
N HIS A 141 3.34 -16.85 10.77
CA HIS A 141 3.03 -17.83 9.72
C HIS A 141 1.58 -17.71 9.24
N LYS A 142 0.63 -17.57 10.15
CA LYS A 142 -0.77 -17.37 9.76
C LYS A 142 -0.97 -16.15 8.86
N ILE A 143 -0.30 -15.03 9.16
CA ILE A 143 -0.34 -13.81 8.31
C ILE A 143 0.29 -14.09 6.94
N ILE A 144 1.47 -14.71 6.91
CA ILE A 144 2.19 -15.01 5.66
C ILE A 144 1.38 -15.96 4.79
N ASP A 145 0.88 -17.05 5.33
CA ASP A 145 0.11 -18.06 4.60
C ASP A 145 -1.18 -17.46 4.05
N THR A 146 -1.90 -16.69 4.88
CA THR A 146 -3.13 -16.01 4.45
C THR A 146 -2.85 -14.99 3.35
N SER A 147 -1.80 -14.17 3.50
CA SER A 147 -1.44 -13.17 2.49
C SER A 147 -0.99 -13.80 1.18
N THR A 148 -0.19 -14.87 1.23
CA THR A 148 0.27 -15.61 0.04
C THR A 148 -0.91 -16.23 -0.69
N ASN A 149 -1.82 -16.87 0.02
CA ASN A 149 -3.02 -17.47 -0.57
C ASN A 149 -3.92 -16.41 -1.23
N LEU A 150 -4.08 -15.23 -0.62
CA LEU A 150 -4.86 -14.15 -1.19
C LEU A 150 -4.19 -13.53 -2.42
N VAL A 151 -2.86 -13.43 -2.42
CA VAL A 151 -2.14 -12.98 -3.62
C VAL A 151 -2.29 -14.01 -4.73
N THR A 152 -2.03 -15.30 -4.48
CA THR A 152 -2.07 -16.37 -5.48
C THR A 152 -3.48 -16.67 -5.98
N ALA A 153 -4.51 -16.60 -5.13
CA ALA A 153 -5.89 -16.84 -5.52
C ALA A 153 -6.43 -15.75 -6.48
N VAL A 154 -5.92 -14.52 -6.40
CA VAL A 154 -6.27 -13.44 -7.35
C VAL A 154 -5.70 -13.71 -8.74
N TRP A 155 -4.68 -14.56 -8.89
CA TRP A 155 -4.07 -14.91 -10.18
C TRP A 155 -4.65 -16.17 -10.84
N CYS A 156 -5.56 -16.89 -10.17
CA CYS A 156 -6.07 -18.18 -10.62
C CYS A 156 -7.52 -18.14 -11.13
N ILE A 157 -8.04 -16.94 -11.40
CA ILE A 157 -9.37 -16.66 -11.98
C ILE A 157 -9.17 -15.81 -13.22
#